data_AF-A0A9E2N865-F1
#
_entry.id   AF-A0A9E2N865-F1
#
_cell.length_a   1.000
_cell.length_b   1.000
_cell.length_c   1.000
_cell.angle_alpha   90.00
_cell.angle_beta   90.00
_cell.angle_gamma   90.00
#
_symmetry.space_group_name_H-M   'P 1'
#
loop_
_entity.id
_entity.type
_entity.pdbx_description
1 polymer ?
#
loop_
_entity_poly.entity_id
_entity_poly.type
_entity_poly.pdbx_seq_one_letter_code
_entity_poly.pdbx_strand_id
1 'polypeptide(L)'
;MTGPDQTNPDEAMRQMIEEFRRKYTIPGHAEEYPDKAALVQGDRRIGYGEYDERINRFGNALKGLGLQGGDRFCILLHNGHPYLEASNAAVRNQMTMVPISYRFKAKEMAYIIENSESRALVFGEEFLPEVDRLPPLPGLKHRIVVGRPGPPPKATRPCRAKSAPSSTPAAPPDSPRAPNGPSRTCPCTWPPR
;
A
#
# COMPACT_ATOMS: atom_id res chain seq x y z
N MET A 1 13.05 -3.41 -52.24
CA MET A 1 12.01 -2.58 -51.59
C MET A 1 11.52 -3.35 -50.37
N THR A 2 12.24 -3.23 -49.26
CA THR A 2 11.85 -3.80 -47.96
C THR A 2 10.60 -3.07 -47.50
N GLY A 3 9.49 -3.80 -47.35
CA GLY A 3 8.21 -3.26 -46.90
C GLY A 3 8.31 -2.61 -45.51
N PRO A 4 7.36 -1.74 -45.14
CA PRO A 4 7.42 -1.00 -43.89
C PRO A 4 7.50 -1.96 -42.70
N ASP A 5 8.44 -1.65 -41.81
CA ASP A 5 8.71 -2.28 -40.53
C ASP A 5 7.41 -2.71 -39.82
N GLN A 6 7.10 -4.01 -39.91
CA GLN A 6 6.04 -4.61 -39.13
C GLN A 6 6.59 -4.85 -37.72
N THR A 7 6.68 -3.78 -36.92
CA THR A 7 6.97 -3.92 -35.50
C THR A 7 5.96 -4.90 -34.92
N ASN A 8 6.45 -6.02 -34.39
CA ASN A 8 5.62 -7.08 -33.84
C ASN A 8 4.65 -6.46 -32.82
N PRO A 9 3.31 -6.73 -32.89
CA PRO A 9 2.35 -6.17 -31.95
C PRO A 9 2.73 -6.37 -30.47
N ASP A 10 3.39 -7.49 -30.15
CA ASP A 10 3.89 -7.78 -28.81
C ASP A 10 5.09 -6.89 -28.43
N GLU A 11 5.93 -6.55 -29.39
CA GLU A 11 7.08 -5.66 -29.20
C GLU A 11 6.64 -4.21 -29.05
N ALA A 12 5.67 -3.76 -29.86
CA ALA A 12 5.06 -2.45 -29.71
C ALA A 12 4.37 -2.29 -28.34
N MET A 13 3.66 -3.32 -27.87
CA MET A 13 3.07 -3.36 -26.53
C MET A 13 4.14 -3.29 -25.42
N ARG A 14 5.23 -4.06 -25.56
CA ARG A 14 6.36 -4.02 -24.60
C ARG A 14 7.02 -2.64 -24.54
N GLN A 15 7.28 -2.03 -25.70
CA GLN A 15 7.84 -0.68 -25.78
C GLN A 15 6.90 0.34 -25.11
N MET A 16 5.60 0.26 -25.38
CA MET A 16 4.60 1.12 -24.75
C MET A 16 4.57 0.95 -23.22
N ILE A 17 4.62 -0.28 -22.71
CA ILE A 17 4.67 -0.56 -21.26
C ILE A 17 5.93 0.04 -20.64
N GLU A 18 7.08 -0.09 -21.31
CA GLU A 18 8.35 0.44 -20.82
C GLU A 18 8.37 1.98 -20.82
N GLU A 19 7.87 2.61 -21.88
CA GLU A 19 7.68 4.06 -21.91
C GLU A 19 6.71 4.55 -20.83
N PHE A 20 5.63 3.81 -20.62
CA PHE A 20 4.68 4.12 -19.57
C PHE A 20 5.31 4.01 -18.19
N ARG A 21 6.04 2.93 -17.93
CA ARG A 21 6.82 2.72 -16.70
C ARG A 21 7.76 3.90 -16.49
N ARG A 22 8.59 4.21 -17.48
CA ARG A 22 9.59 5.29 -17.39
C ARG A 22 8.95 6.64 -17.07
N LYS A 23 7.85 6.98 -17.74
CA LYS A 23 7.27 8.33 -17.69
C LYS A 23 6.24 8.57 -16.59
N TYR A 24 5.48 7.55 -16.17
CA TYR A 24 4.30 7.76 -15.33
C TYR A 24 4.36 7.01 -13.99
N THR A 25 5.41 6.23 -13.73
CA THR A 25 5.52 5.47 -12.49
C THR A 25 6.59 6.03 -11.56
N ILE A 26 6.40 5.81 -10.26
CA ILE A 26 7.36 6.21 -9.23
C ILE A 26 8.74 5.57 -9.47
N PRO A 27 8.86 4.26 -9.79
CA PRO A 27 10.15 3.67 -10.13
C PRO A 27 10.85 4.35 -11.31
N GLY A 28 10.11 4.66 -12.38
CA GLY A 28 10.66 5.37 -13.54
C GLY A 28 11.22 6.74 -13.18
N HIS A 29 10.48 7.51 -12.38
CA HIS A 29 10.98 8.80 -11.88
C HIS A 29 12.11 8.67 -10.85
N ALA A 30 12.16 7.59 -10.07
CA ALA A 30 13.25 7.32 -9.14
C ALA A 30 14.56 6.99 -9.87
N GLU A 31 14.47 6.32 -11.03
CA GLU A 31 15.61 6.04 -11.91
C GLU A 31 16.09 7.29 -12.66
N GLU A 32 15.17 8.08 -13.23
CA GLU A 32 15.52 9.23 -14.09
C GLU A 32 15.80 10.52 -13.31
N TYR A 33 15.11 10.74 -12.18
CA TYR A 33 15.15 11.99 -11.40
C TYR A 33 15.17 11.74 -9.88
N PRO A 34 16.15 11.01 -9.33
CA PRO A 34 16.15 10.57 -7.92
C PRO A 34 16.04 11.73 -6.92
N ASP A 35 16.71 12.86 -7.19
CA ASP A 35 16.76 14.02 -6.30
C ASP A 35 15.58 14.99 -6.49
N LYS A 36 14.76 14.81 -7.52
CA LYS A 36 13.59 15.66 -7.76
C LYS A 36 12.55 15.40 -6.67
N ALA A 37 12.05 16.47 -6.05
CA ALA A 37 11.07 16.37 -4.97
C ALA A 37 9.79 15.65 -5.46
N ALA A 38 9.49 14.52 -4.83
CA ALA A 38 8.26 13.75 -5.04
C ALA A 38 7.19 14.13 -4.01
N LEU A 39 7.60 14.28 -2.74
CA LEU A 39 6.72 14.66 -1.64
C LEU A 39 7.22 15.94 -0.96
N VAL A 40 6.30 16.85 -0.68
CA VAL A 40 6.56 18.11 0.03
C VAL A 40 5.52 18.28 1.14
N GLN A 41 6.00 18.40 2.38
CA GLN A 41 5.18 18.63 3.56
C GLN A 41 5.88 19.66 4.47
N GLY A 42 5.41 20.92 4.43
CA GLY A 42 6.11 22.03 5.06
C GLY A 42 7.54 22.15 4.51
N ASP A 43 8.52 22.20 5.40
CA ASP A 43 9.94 22.28 5.02
C ASP A 43 10.53 20.94 4.59
N ARG A 44 9.84 19.84 4.84
CA ARG A 44 10.33 18.50 4.53
C ARG A 44 10.07 18.16 3.07
N ARG A 45 11.14 17.89 2.33
CA ARG A 45 11.12 17.40 0.95
C ARG A 45 11.71 16.00 0.89
N ILE A 46 11.06 15.10 0.15
CA ILE A 46 11.55 13.74 -0.14
C ILE A 46 11.67 13.63 -1.66
N GLY A 47 12.84 13.22 -2.15
CA GLY A 47 13.09 12.95 -3.58
C GLY A 47 12.44 11.65 -4.06
N TYR A 48 12.27 11.47 -5.38
CA TYR A 48 11.72 10.23 -5.93
C TYR A 48 12.53 8.98 -5.54
N GLY A 49 13.87 9.08 -5.47
CA GLY A 49 14.72 7.96 -5.07
C GLY A 49 14.44 7.50 -3.63
N GLU A 50 14.47 8.42 -2.67
CA GLU A 50 14.14 8.11 -1.26
C GLU A 50 12.69 7.61 -1.15
N TYR A 51 11.76 8.21 -1.89
CA TYR A 51 10.35 7.81 -1.84
C TYR A 51 10.14 6.36 -2.31
N ASP A 52 10.77 5.97 -3.42
CA ASP A 52 10.68 4.60 -3.94
C ASP A 52 11.22 3.57 -2.96
N GLU A 53 12.38 3.85 -2.35
CA GLU A 53 12.94 2.98 -1.32
C GLU A 53 12.00 2.83 -0.12
N ARG A 54 11.35 3.92 0.32
CA ARG A 54 10.41 3.90 1.46
C ARG A 54 9.20 3.04 1.14
N ILE A 55 8.66 3.15 -0.06
CA ILE A 55 7.55 2.30 -0.55
C ILE A 55 7.96 0.83 -0.52
N ASN A 56 9.14 0.49 -1.03
CA ASN A 56 9.65 -0.89 -1.04
C ASN A 56 9.83 -1.42 0.38
N ARG A 57 10.44 -0.64 1.27
CA ARG A 57 10.61 -1.02 2.68
C ARG A 57 9.27 -1.28 3.37
N PHE A 58 8.27 -0.42 3.16
CA PHE A 58 6.95 -0.59 3.75
C PHE A 58 6.27 -1.88 3.23
N GLY A 59 6.28 -2.09 1.91
CA GLY A 59 5.72 -3.30 1.30
C GLY A 59 6.41 -4.59 1.75
N ASN A 60 7.75 -4.58 1.81
CA ASN A 60 8.54 -5.71 2.27
C ASN A 60 8.31 -5.99 3.77
N ALA A 61 8.08 -4.96 4.58
CA ALA A 61 7.68 -5.14 5.98
C ALA A 61 6.33 -5.84 6.10
N LEU A 62 5.33 -5.47 5.29
CA LEU A 62 4.03 -6.15 5.27
C LEU A 62 4.14 -7.61 4.80
N LYS A 63 4.93 -7.86 3.75
CA LYS A 63 5.22 -9.23 3.29
C LYS A 63 5.93 -10.06 4.35
N GLY A 64 6.88 -9.48 5.08
CA GLY A 64 7.56 -10.13 6.20
C GLY A 64 6.65 -10.44 7.39
N LEU A 65 5.46 -9.82 7.47
CA LEU A 65 4.40 -10.18 8.41
C LEU A 65 3.47 -11.29 7.89
N GLY A 66 3.62 -11.69 6.63
CA GLY A 66 2.83 -12.74 6.00
C GLY A 66 1.66 -12.24 5.15
N LEU A 67 1.55 -10.92 4.90
CA LEU A 67 0.56 -10.39 3.95
C LEU A 67 0.98 -10.72 2.52
N GLN A 68 0.01 -11.07 1.68
CA GLN A 68 0.21 -11.41 0.27
C GLN A 68 -0.64 -10.53 -0.66
N GLY A 69 -0.42 -10.62 -1.97
CA GLY A 69 -1.30 -10.01 -2.96
C GLY A 69 -2.73 -10.50 -2.76
N GLY A 70 -3.70 -9.58 -2.83
CA GLY A 70 -5.11 -9.81 -2.52
C GLY A 70 -5.51 -9.57 -1.06
N ASP A 71 -4.55 -9.53 -0.12
CA ASP A 71 -4.85 -9.21 1.27
C ASP A 71 -5.19 -7.73 1.47
N ARG A 72 -5.95 -7.46 2.54
CA ARG A 72 -6.36 -6.12 2.95
C ARG A 72 -5.67 -5.69 4.22
N PHE A 73 -5.29 -4.42 4.30
CA PHE A 73 -4.87 -3.79 5.55
C PHE A 73 -5.55 -2.44 5.72
N CYS A 74 -5.93 -2.14 6.96
CA CYS A 74 -6.48 -0.84 7.32
C CYS A 74 -5.37 0.18 7.57
N ILE A 75 -5.63 1.43 7.22
CA ILE A 75 -4.74 2.56 7.53
C ILE A 75 -5.49 3.63 8.33
N LEU A 76 -4.89 4.06 9.43
CA LEU A 76 -5.38 5.12 10.32
C LEU A 76 -4.23 6.11 10.57
N LEU A 77 -4.00 6.96 9.58
CA LEU A 77 -2.95 7.98 9.61
C LEU A 77 -3.53 9.31 9.14
N HIS A 78 -2.91 10.40 9.59
CA HIS A 78 -3.11 11.70 8.95
C HIS A 78 -2.49 11.74 7.55
N ASN A 79 -2.97 12.67 6.73
CA ASN A 79 -2.38 12.96 5.43
C ASN A 79 -0.92 13.41 5.62
N GLY A 80 -0.01 12.71 4.97
CA GLY A 80 1.42 12.96 5.07
C GLY A 80 2.22 11.89 4.37
N HIS A 81 3.54 11.96 4.49
CA HIS A 81 4.43 11.02 3.79
C HIS A 81 4.12 9.55 4.10
N PRO A 82 3.89 9.14 5.36
CA PRO A 82 3.61 7.73 5.66
C PRO A 82 2.31 7.20 5.04
N TYR A 83 1.29 8.05 4.89
CA TYR A 83 0.05 7.67 4.22
C TYR A 83 0.29 7.38 2.72
N LEU A 84 1.06 8.24 2.05
CA LEU A 84 1.40 8.08 0.64
C LEU A 84 2.39 6.94 0.40
N GLU A 85 3.29 6.66 1.35
CA GLU A 85 4.17 5.49 1.32
C GLU A 85 3.34 4.19 1.39
N ALA A 86 2.40 4.11 2.33
CA ALA A 86 1.55 2.95 2.52
C ALA A 86 0.60 2.70 1.33
N SER A 87 0.00 3.76 0.78
CA SER A 87 -0.91 3.62 -0.37
C SER A 87 -0.20 3.08 -1.60
N ASN A 88 0.99 3.59 -1.92
CA ASN A 88 1.78 3.13 -3.07
C ASN A 88 2.40 1.76 -2.81
N ALA A 89 2.74 1.44 -1.55
CA ALA A 89 3.16 0.09 -1.18
C ALA A 89 2.03 -0.92 -1.38
N ALA A 90 0.77 -0.56 -1.09
CA ALA A 90 -0.36 -1.43 -1.33
C ALA A 90 -0.48 -1.78 -2.82
N VAL A 91 -0.50 -0.77 -3.69
CA VAL A 91 -0.58 -0.94 -5.16
C VAL A 91 0.58 -1.81 -5.66
N ARG A 92 1.82 -1.50 -5.24
CA ARG A 92 3.02 -2.23 -5.68
C ARG A 92 3.02 -3.71 -5.26
N ASN A 93 2.38 -4.03 -4.14
CA ASN A 93 2.34 -5.39 -3.61
C ASN A 93 0.99 -6.09 -3.87
N GLN A 94 0.15 -5.52 -4.75
CA GLN A 94 -1.19 -6.03 -5.07
C GLN A 94 -2.08 -6.23 -3.84
N MET A 95 -1.85 -5.43 -2.80
CA MET A 95 -2.64 -5.41 -1.57
C MET A 95 -3.69 -4.29 -1.65
N THR A 96 -4.78 -4.45 -0.91
CA THR A 96 -5.82 -3.42 -0.82
C THR A 96 -5.68 -2.65 0.48
N MET A 97 -5.45 -1.35 0.38
CA MET A 97 -5.45 -0.43 1.52
C MET A 97 -6.88 0.03 1.82
N VAL A 98 -7.31 -0.07 3.08
CA VAL A 98 -8.62 0.34 3.55
C VAL A 98 -8.48 1.56 4.46
N PRO A 99 -8.78 2.79 3.98
CA PRO A 99 -8.65 4.00 4.80
C PRO A 99 -9.72 4.04 5.88
N ILE A 100 -9.29 4.27 7.12
CA ILE A 100 -10.15 4.55 8.27
C ILE A 100 -10.07 6.04 8.59
N SER A 101 -11.22 6.68 8.74
CA SER A 101 -11.29 8.08 9.17
C SER A 101 -10.71 8.23 10.57
N TYR A 102 -9.81 9.19 10.76
CA TYR A 102 -9.23 9.52 12.08
C TYR A 102 -10.25 10.01 13.12
N ARG A 103 -11.49 10.31 12.69
CA ARG A 103 -12.58 10.72 13.58
C ARG A 103 -13.33 9.53 14.19
N PHE A 104 -13.11 8.33 13.69
CA PHE A 104 -13.85 7.15 14.12
C PHE A 104 -13.36 6.65 15.48
N LYS A 105 -14.32 6.20 16.28
CA LYS A 105 -14.11 5.56 17.58
C LYS A 105 -13.94 4.06 17.42
N ALA A 106 -13.47 3.41 18.48
CA ALA A 106 -13.15 1.98 18.48
C ALA A 106 -14.23 1.08 17.87
N LYS A 107 -15.52 1.36 18.14
CA LYS A 107 -16.64 0.58 17.58
C LYS A 107 -16.74 0.67 16.05
N GLU A 108 -16.61 1.86 15.50
CA GLU A 108 -16.68 2.11 14.05
C GLU A 108 -15.44 1.56 13.35
N MET A 109 -14.27 1.72 13.98
CA MET A 109 -13.03 1.12 13.49
C MET A 109 -13.12 -0.40 13.45
N ALA A 110 -13.64 -1.03 14.51
CA ALA A 110 -13.81 -2.48 14.59
C ALA A 110 -14.71 -3.00 13.47
N TYR A 111 -15.85 -2.32 13.24
CA TYR A 111 -16.75 -2.65 12.13
C TYR A 111 -16.04 -2.63 10.77
N ILE A 112 -15.23 -1.59 10.49
CA ILE A 112 -14.51 -1.50 9.22
C ILE A 112 -13.46 -2.59 9.09
N ILE A 113 -12.69 -2.84 10.16
CA ILE A 113 -11.63 -3.85 10.14
C ILE A 113 -12.24 -5.24 9.87
N GLU A 114 -13.38 -5.54 10.52
CA GLU A 114 -14.07 -6.81 10.36
C GLU A 114 -14.76 -6.94 8.99
N ASN A 115 -15.54 -5.92 8.57
CA ASN A 115 -16.25 -5.93 7.29
C ASN A 115 -15.28 -5.92 6.09
N SER A 116 -14.11 -5.30 6.24
CA SER A 116 -13.07 -5.35 5.22
C SER A 116 -12.18 -6.57 5.34
N GLU A 117 -12.40 -7.46 6.31
CA GLU A 117 -11.58 -8.65 6.55
C GLU A 117 -10.07 -8.32 6.54
N SER A 118 -9.70 -7.18 7.13
CA SER A 118 -8.34 -6.68 7.09
C SER A 118 -7.44 -7.46 8.05
N ARG A 119 -6.30 -7.93 7.55
CA ARG A 119 -5.34 -8.74 8.32
C ARG A 119 -4.36 -7.90 9.14
N ALA A 120 -4.17 -6.63 8.77
CA ALA A 120 -3.32 -5.70 9.49
C ALA A 120 -3.99 -4.33 9.65
N LEU A 121 -3.61 -3.62 10.72
CA LEU A 121 -3.96 -2.23 10.97
C LEU A 121 -2.67 -1.44 11.13
N VAL A 122 -2.46 -0.48 10.23
CA VAL A 122 -1.35 0.50 10.27
C VAL A 122 -1.91 1.79 10.83
N PHE A 123 -1.31 2.32 11.89
CA PHE A 123 -1.84 3.50 12.56
C PHE A 123 -0.75 4.36 13.21
N GLY A 124 -1.04 5.64 13.40
CA GLY A 124 -0.13 6.60 14.03
C GLY A 124 -0.09 6.43 15.56
N GLU A 125 1.02 6.80 16.20
CA GLU A 125 1.15 6.77 17.66
C GLU A 125 0.02 7.53 18.38
N GLU A 126 -0.47 8.61 17.78
CA GLU A 126 -1.56 9.44 18.29
C GLU A 126 -2.89 8.68 18.45
N PHE A 127 -3.08 7.58 17.71
CA PHE A 127 -4.31 6.77 17.74
C PHE A 127 -4.21 5.57 18.69
N LEU A 128 -3.08 5.39 19.39
CA LEU A 128 -2.90 4.30 20.36
C LEU A 128 -4.06 4.15 21.35
N PRO A 129 -4.57 5.21 21.99
CA PRO A 129 -5.66 5.09 22.95
C PRO A 129 -6.95 4.53 22.35
N GLU A 130 -7.25 4.84 21.10
CA GLU A 130 -8.46 4.34 20.43
C GLU A 130 -8.26 2.92 19.89
N VAL A 131 -7.04 2.56 19.45
CA VAL A 131 -6.68 1.20 19.04
C VAL A 131 -6.67 0.22 20.21
N ASP A 132 -6.25 0.66 21.40
CA ASP A 132 -6.28 -0.15 22.62
C ASP A 132 -7.71 -0.45 23.10
N ARG A 133 -8.68 0.39 22.73
CA ARG A 133 -10.11 0.18 23.01
C ARG A 133 -10.79 -0.75 22.01
N LEU A 134 -10.10 -1.22 20.97
CA LEU A 134 -10.69 -2.15 20.01
C LEU A 134 -11.08 -3.46 20.71
N PRO A 135 -12.27 -4.02 20.39
CA PRO A 135 -12.63 -5.35 20.83
C PRO A 135 -11.67 -6.40 20.23
N PRO A 136 -11.68 -7.64 20.73
CA PRO A 136 -11.00 -8.74 20.08
C PRO A 136 -11.46 -8.92 18.64
N LEU A 137 -10.52 -8.86 17.69
CA LEU A 137 -10.77 -8.98 16.25
C LEU A 137 -9.98 -10.18 15.72
N PRO A 138 -10.58 -11.38 15.58
CA PRO A 138 -9.85 -12.60 15.24
C PRO A 138 -9.20 -12.55 13.85
N GLY A 139 -9.77 -11.75 12.93
CA GLY A 139 -9.21 -11.52 11.60
C GLY A 139 -7.97 -10.61 11.59
N LEU A 140 -7.82 -9.74 12.59
CA LEU A 140 -6.72 -8.78 12.67
C LEU A 140 -5.48 -9.43 13.30
N LYS A 141 -4.51 -9.81 12.47
CA LYS A 141 -3.28 -10.49 12.89
C LYS A 141 -2.18 -9.53 13.34
N HIS A 142 -2.15 -8.32 12.78
CA HIS A 142 -1.08 -7.36 13.03
C HIS A 142 -1.60 -5.96 13.33
N ARG A 143 -1.02 -5.35 14.36
CA ARG A 143 -1.20 -3.93 14.72
C ARG A 143 0.17 -3.26 14.58
N ILE A 144 0.28 -2.32 13.67
CA ILE A 144 1.51 -1.67 13.20
C ILE A 144 1.46 -0.20 13.54
N VAL A 145 2.36 0.26 14.40
CA VAL A 145 2.49 1.68 14.76
C VAL A 145 3.47 2.37 13.82
N VAL A 146 3.09 3.52 13.28
CA VAL A 146 3.93 4.43 12.49
C VAL A 146 4.36 5.60 13.38
N GLY A 147 5.66 5.66 13.70
CA GLY A 147 6.20 6.71 14.54
C GLY A 147 7.68 6.49 14.93
N ARG A 148 8.13 7.12 16.02
CA ARG A 148 9.46 6.87 16.57
C ARG A 148 9.49 5.49 17.24
N PRO A 149 10.64 4.80 17.27
CA PRO A 149 10.75 3.59 18.08
C PRO A 149 10.55 3.97 19.56
N GLY A 150 9.41 3.58 20.12
CA GLY A 150 9.05 3.70 21.53
C GLY A 150 8.63 2.33 22.10
N PRO A 151 8.39 2.22 23.42
CA PRO A 151 8.02 0.95 24.04
C PRO A 151 6.73 0.41 23.40
N PRO A 152 6.70 -0.87 22.99
CA PRO A 152 5.57 -1.43 22.27
C PRO A 152 4.32 -1.43 23.19
N PRO A 153 3.16 -0.96 22.68
CA PRO A 153 1.86 -1.21 23.30
C PRO A 153 1.66 -2.68 23.62
N LYS A 154 0.85 -2.99 24.64
CA LYS A 154 0.73 -4.31 25.29
C LYS A 154 0.34 -5.50 24.39
N ALA A 155 0.11 -5.29 23.09
CA ALA A 155 -0.06 -6.36 22.09
C ALA A 155 0.30 -5.89 20.66
N THR A 156 1.41 -5.17 20.48
CA THR A 156 1.85 -4.70 19.16
C THR A 156 3.25 -5.20 18.83
N ARG A 157 3.43 -5.71 17.61
CA ARG A 157 4.79 -5.93 17.08
C ARG A 157 5.30 -4.56 16.60
N PRO A 158 6.45 -4.07 17.10
CA PRO A 158 7.05 -2.87 16.54
C PRO A 158 7.29 -3.11 15.05
N CYS A 159 6.74 -2.23 14.21
CA CYS A 159 6.93 -2.34 12.78
C CYS A 159 8.37 -1.98 12.44
N ARG A 160 9.18 -2.99 12.13
CA ARG A 160 10.55 -2.84 11.64
C ARG A 160 10.58 -2.36 10.18
N ALA A 161 9.69 -1.45 9.78
CA ALA A 161 9.70 -0.85 8.45
C ALA A 161 11.03 -0.13 8.14
N LYS A 162 11.76 0.33 9.17
CA LYS A 162 13.09 0.92 9.00
C LYS A 162 14.21 -0.09 8.68
N SER A 163 13.99 -1.39 8.92
CA SER A 163 15.00 -2.44 8.69
C SER A 163 14.58 -3.48 7.66
N ALA A 164 13.44 -3.28 6.99
CA ALA A 164 13.07 -4.09 5.83
C ALA A 164 13.99 -3.72 4.65
N PRO A 165 14.32 -4.67 3.76
CA PRO A 165 15.12 -4.36 2.58
C PRO A 165 14.39 -3.36 1.68
N SER A 166 15.14 -2.41 1.10
CA SER A 166 14.63 -1.40 0.16
C SER A 166 14.50 -1.90 -1.28
N SER A 167 14.91 -3.14 -1.56
CA SER A 167 14.85 -3.73 -2.90
C SER A 167 13.41 -3.80 -3.40
N THR A 168 13.19 -3.33 -4.63
CA THR A 168 11.93 -3.52 -5.35
C THR A 168 11.63 -5.02 -5.42
N PRO A 169 10.45 -5.48 -4.96
CA PRO A 169 10.07 -6.87 -5.15
C PRO A 169 10.08 -7.17 -6.64
N ALA A 170 10.64 -8.31 -7.04
CA ALA A 170 10.43 -8.83 -8.39
C ALA A 170 8.92 -8.88 -8.66
N ALA A 171 8.52 -8.46 -9.87
CA ALA A 171 7.13 -8.58 -10.29
C ALA A 171 6.66 -10.01 -9.99
N PRO A 172 5.56 -10.20 -9.23
CA PRO A 172 5.05 -11.55 -9.03
C PRO A 172 4.73 -12.15 -10.41
N PRO A 173 5.02 -13.45 -10.65
CA PRO A 173 4.54 -14.10 -11.86
C PRO A 173 3.02 -13.92 -11.92
N ASP A 174 2.49 -13.63 -13.11
CA ASP A 174 1.06 -13.40 -13.35
C ASP A 174 0.23 -14.39 -12.54
N SER A 175 -0.37 -13.91 -11.44
CA SER A 175 -1.27 -14.73 -10.66
C SER A 175 -2.43 -15.09 -11.58
N PRO A 176 -2.76 -16.38 -11.78
CA PRO A 176 -3.90 -16.74 -12.60
C PRO A 176 -5.11 -16.02 -12.03
N ARG A 177 -5.70 -15.16 -12.87
CA ARG A 177 -6.96 -14.46 -12.60
C ARG A 177 -7.90 -15.49 -11.97
N ALA A 178 -8.28 -15.30 -10.72
CA ALA A 178 -9.18 -16.22 -10.05
C ALA A 178 -10.38 -16.45 -10.98
N PRO A 179 -10.73 -17.71 -11.32
CA PRO A 179 -11.85 -17.97 -12.21
C PRO A 179 -13.06 -17.28 -11.61
N ASN A 180 -13.74 -16.46 -12.42
CA ASN A 180 -14.92 -15.70 -12.03
C ASN A 180 -15.85 -16.59 -11.20
N GLY A 181 -15.80 -16.43 -9.88
CA GLY A 181 -16.82 -16.98 -8.99
C GLY A 181 -18.15 -16.34 -9.37
N PRO A 182 -19.28 -17.04 -9.18
CA PRO A 182 -20.58 -16.55 -9.62
C PRO A 182 -20.81 -15.14 -9.09
N SER A 183 -21.12 -14.23 -10.00
CA SER A 183 -21.44 -12.83 -9.77
C SER A 183 -22.32 -12.68 -8.53
N ARG A 184 -21.72 -12.32 -7.39
CA ARG A 184 -22.47 -11.78 -6.27
C ARG A 184 -22.83 -10.35 -6.69
N THR A 185 -23.98 -10.21 -7.31
CA THR A 185 -24.64 -8.93 -7.50
C THR A 185 -24.71 -8.26 -6.12
N CYS A 186 -23.90 -7.23 -5.93
CA CYS A 186 -23.95 -6.38 -4.75
C CYS A 186 -25.28 -5.60 -4.84
N PRO A 187 -26.23 -5.75 -3.91
CA PRO A 187 -27.57 -5.16 -4.03
C PRO A 187 -27.61 -3.67 -3.66
N CYS A 188 -26.47 -2.97 -3.68
CA CYS A 188 -26.36 -1.58 -3.29
C CYS A 188 -26.32 -0.67 -4.52
N THR A 189 -27.46 -0.49 -5.16
CA THR A 189 -27.70 0.66 -6.05
C THR A 189 -27.71 1.92 -5.19
N TRP A 190 -26.66 2.74 -5.28
CA TRP A 190 -26.67 4.10 -4.77
C TRP A 190 -27.47 4.99 -5.74
N PRO A 191 -28.57 5.64 -5.31
CA PRO A 191 -29.25 6.61 -6.16
C PRO A 191 -28.38 7.87 -6.33
N PRO A 192 -28.43 8.54 -7.50
CA PRO A 192 -27.72 9.79 -7.73
C PRO A 192 -28.36 10.93 -6.92
N ARG A 193 -27.52 11.86 -6.41
CA ARG A 193 -27.98 13.19 -6.00
C ARG A 193 -27.98 14.12 -7.20
#